data_AF-A0A538DQW1-F1
#
_entry.id   AF-A0A538DQW1-F1
#
_cell.length_a   1.000
_cell.length_b   1.000
_cell.length_c   1.000
_cell.angle_alpha   90.00
_cell.angle_beta   90.00
_cell.angle_gamma   90.00
#
_symmetry.space_group_name_H-M   'P 1'
#
loop_
_entity.id
_entity.type
_entity.pdbx_description
1 polymer ?
#
loop_
_entity_poly.entity_id
_entity_poly.type
_entity_poly.pdbx_seq_one_letter_code
_entity_poly.pdbx_strand_id
1 'polypeptide(L)' 'MAKKRIYELRTKQTVYAAEALPGVPPGTKGFVIMPGGLTWHRYRVRFDNGVELGLVDRKQLSLAPVS' A
#
# COMPACT_ATOMS: atom_id res chain seq x y z
N MET A 1 3.04 -9.05 -24.22
CA MET A 1 3.85 -8.87 -22.99
C MET A 1 2.92 -8.69 -21.80
N ALA A 2 2.65 -9.75 -21.04
CA ALA A 2 1.73 -9.71 -19.88
C ALA A 2 2.53 -9.65 -18.57
N LYS A 3 3.03 -8.47 -18.19
CA LYS A 3 3.71 -8.26 -16.89
C LYS A 3 3.03 -7.26 -15.96
N LYS A 4 1.80 -6.83 -16.29
CA LYS A 4 1.15 -5.68 -15.62
C LYS A 4 0.25 -6.04 -14.43
N ARG A 5 -0.25 -7.28 -14.34
CA ARG A 5 -1.31 -7.66 -13.37
C ARG A 5 -0.82 -8.04 -11.96
N ILE A 6 0.49 -8.18 -11.75
CA ILE A 6 1.08 -8.67 -10.49
C ILE A 6 1.41 -7.51 -9.54
N TYR A 7 1.48 -6.27 -10.05
CA TYR A 7 1.86 -5.09 -9.27
C TYR A 7 0.69 -4.24 -8.79
N GLU A 8 -0.52 -4.42 -9.31
CA GLU A 8 -1.70 -3.68 -8.84
C GLU A 8 -2.23 -4.29 -7.55
N LEU A 9 -2.42 -3.45 -6.54
CA LEU A 9 -3.04 -3.88 -5.29
C LEU A 9 -4.56 -3.78 -5.39
N ARG A 10 -5.24 -4.74 -4.76
CA ARG A 10 -6.71 -4.81 -4.71
C ARG A 10 -7.22 -4.37 -3.35
N THR A 11 -8.50 -3.99 -3.28
CA THR A 11 -9.19 -3.74 -2.01
C THR A 11 -9.06 -4.94 -1.08
N LYS A 12 -8.90 -4.69 0.22
CA LYS A 12 -8.64 -5.64 1.31
C LYS A 12 -7.33 -6.42 1.21
N GLN A 13 -6.46 -6.12 0.25
CA GLN A 13 -5.15 -6.75 0.17
C GLN A 13 -4.26 -6.25 1.31
N THR A 14 -3.66 -7.19 2.03
CA THR A 14 -2.67 -6.90 3.08
C THR A 14 -1.38 -6.37 2.45
N VAL A 15 -0.86 -5.32 3.07
CA VAL A 15 0.41 -4.67 2.70
C VAL A 15 1.17 -4.27 3.96
N TYR A 16 2.44 -3.95 3.79
CA TYR A 16 3.31 -3.40 4.82
C TYR A 16 3.94 -2.12 4.32
N ALA A 17 4.13 -1.12 5.19
CA ALA A 17 4.89 0.08 4.85
C ALA A 17 6.34 -0.32 4.50
N ALA A 18 6.76 -0.10 3.26
CA ALA A 18 8.12 -0.45 2.81
C ALA A 18 9.18 0.52 3.33
N GLU A 19 8.76 1.73 3.68
CA GLU A 19 9.58 2.82 4.19
C GLU A 19 8.79 3.60 5.25
N ALA A 20 9.42 4.62 5.84
CA ALA A 20 8.73 5.50 6.77
C ALA A 20 7.76 6.41 6.01
N LEU A 21 6.50 6.42 6.41
CA LEU A 21 5.47 7.31 5.86
C LEU A 21 5.00 8.27 6.95
N PRO A 22 4.26 9.34 6.61
CA PRO A 22 3.73 10.27 7.60
C PRO A 22 2.92 9.54 8.68
N GLY A 23 3.47 9.49 9.90
CA GLY A 23 2.85 8.81 11.05
C GLY A 23 2.84 7.27 10.98
N VAL A 24 3.53 6.64 10.02
CA VAL A 24 3.55 5.17 9.86
C VAL A 24 5.00 4.69 9.77
N PRO A 25 5.51 3.98 10.80
CA PRO A 25 6.83 3.37 10.75
C PRO A 25 6.94 2.32 9.63
N PRO A 26 8.15 2.07 9.08
CA PRO A 26 8.40 0.94 8.20
C PRO A 26 7.96 -0.39 8.84
N GLY A 27 7.54 -1.34 8.02
CA GLY A 27 7.05 -2.65 8.47
C GLY A 27 5.63 -2.62 9.07
N THR A 28 5.04 -1.45 9.30
CA THR A 28 3.65 -1.36 9.81
C THR A 28 2.69 -2.03 8.83
N LYS A 29 1.94 -3.01 9.31
CA LYS A 29 0.93 -3.72 8.54
C LYS A 29 -0.27 -2.83 8.27
N GLY A 30 -0.91 -3.02 7.13
CA GLY A 30 -2.16 -2.38 6.77
C GLY A 30 -2.89 -3.13 5.67
N PHE A 31 -4.01 -2.56 5.23
CA PHE A 31 -4.79 -3.08 4.11
C PHE A 31 -5.26 -1.98 3.20
N VAL A 32 -5.31 -2.29 1.90
CA VAL A 32 -5.81 -1.36 0.88
C VAL A 32 -7.32 -1.22 1.02
N ILE A 33 -7.81 0.00 1.22
CA ILE A 33 -9.25 0.29 1.24
C ILE A 33 -9.74 0.91 -0.06
N MET A 34 -8.84 1.48 -0.84
CA MET A 34 -9.13 1.92 -2.20
C MET A 34 -7.93 1.60 -3.10
N PRO A 35 -8.10 0.79 -4.15
CA PRO A 35 -7.05 0.52 -5.12
C PRO A 35 -6.75 1.80 -5.92
N GLY A 36 -5.53 1.90 -6.47
CA GLY A 36 -5.17 2.99 -7.37
C GLY A 36 -6.09 3.07 -8.58
N GLY A 37 -6.41 4.30 -9.01
CA GLY A 37 -7.24 4.55 -10.20
C GLY A 37 -6.43 4.44 -11.51
N LEU A 38 -7.14 4.30 -12.63
CA LEU A 38 -6.54 4.08 -13.96
C LEU A 38 -5.57 5.19 -14.40
N THR A 39 -5.80 6.44 -13.98
CA THR A 39 -4.96 7.60 -14.31
C THR A 39 -4.04 8.01 -13.16
N TRP A 40 -4.35 7.63 -11.92
CA TRP A 40 -3.58 8.05 -10.73
C TRP A 40 -3.42 6.84 -9.78
N HIS A 41 -2.23 6.26 -9.76
CA HIS A 41 -1.94 4.96 -9.10
C HIS A 41 -1.73 5.10 -7.58
N ARG A 42 -2.51 5.96 -6.92
CA ARG A 42 -2.42 6.20 -5.48
C ARG A 42 -3.41 5.31 -4.75
N TYR A 43 -2.90 4.58 -3.77
CA TYR A 43 -3.68 3.71 -2.91
C TYR A 43 -4.13 4.48 -1.67
N ARG A 44 -5.33 4.15 -1.21
CA ARG A 44 -5.73 4.45 0.15
C ARG A 44 -5.51 3.21 1.01
N VAL A 45 -4.74 3.36 2.07
CA VAL A 45 -4.34 2.27 2.97
C VAL A 45 -4.66 2.67 4.40
N ARG A 46 -5.27 1.75 5.14
CA ARG A 46 -5.46 1.86 6.57
C ARG A 46 -4.44 0.95 7.27
N PHE A 47 -3.61 1.53 8.10
CA PHE A 47 -2.57 0.84 8.85
C PHE A 47 -3.04 0.44 10.24
N ASP A 48 -2.44 -0.62 10.79
CA ASP A 48 -2.80 -1.20 12.09
C ASP A 48 -2.47 -0.25 13.25
N ASN A 49 -1.58 0.73 13.04
CA ASN A 49 -1.29 1.80 13.99
C ASN A 49 -2.37 2.89 14.06
N GLY A 50 -3.48 2.72 13.33
CA GLY A 50 -4.63 3.63 13.32
C GLY A 50 -4.55 4.75 12.27
N VAL A 51 -3.43 4.89 11.56
CA VAL A 51 -3.27 5.93 10.53
C VAL A 51 -3.85 5.45 9.19
N GLU A 52 -4.59 6.33 8.52
CA GLU A 52 -5.07 6.13 7.15
C GLU A 52 -4.37 7.13 6.21
N LEU A 53 -3.76 6.63 5.14
CA LEU A 53 -3.11 7.45 4.12
C LEU A 53 -3.82 7.26 2.78
N GLY A 54 -4.30 8.35 2.18
CA GLY A 54 -5.01 8.34 0.89
C GLY A 54 -4.13 8.43 -0.35
N LEU A 55 -2.85 8.72 -0.17
CA LEU A 55 -1.91 9.04 -1.25
C LEU A 55 -0.64 8.19 -1.17
N VAL A 56 -0.78 6.87 -1.06
CA VAL A 56 0.37 5.96 -1.00
C VAL A 56 0.71 5.44 -2.39
N ASP A 57 1.98 5.52 -2.80
CA ASP A 57 2.43 4.95 -4.07
C ASP A 57 2.72 3.45 -3.94
N ARG A 58 2.60 2.70 -5.05
CA ARG A 58 2.87 1.25 -5.06
C ARG A 58 4.25 0.87 -4.50
N LYS A 59 5.27 1.69 -4.78
CA LYS A 59 6.66 1.49 -4.35
C LYS A 59 6.85 1.58 -2.84
N GLN A 60 5.93 2.25 -2.14
CA GLN A 60 5.97 2.46 -0.70
C GLN A 60 5.31 1.31 0.08
N LEU A 61 4.81 0.31 -0.64
CA LEU A 61 4.07 -0.82 -0.09
C LEU A 61 4.76 -2.13 -0.45
N SER A 62 4.96 -2.98 0.54
CA SER A 62 5.42 -4.36 0.37
C SER A 62 4.26 -5.34 0.56
N LEU A 63 4.32 -6.47 -0.15
CA LEU A 63 3.38 -7.59 0.05
C LEU A 63 3.85 -8.56 1.14
N ALA A 64 5.11 -8.45 1.56
CA ALA A 64 5.71 -9.23 2.63
C ALA A 64 6.17 -8.30 3.76
N PRO A 65 6.27 -8.81 5.01
CA PRO A 65 6.89 -8.07 6.11
C PRO A 65 8.27 -7.59 5.69
N VAL A 66 8.57 -6.33 6.02
CA VAL A 66 9.91 -5.77 5.85
C VAL A 66 10.74 -6.28 7.03
N SER A 67 11.83 -7.01 6.74
CA SER A 67 12.77 -7.51 7.76
C SER A 67 13.68 -6.40 8.26
#